data_AF-A0AAW2VCR2-F1
#
_entry.id   AF-A0AAW2VCR2-F1
#
_cell.length_a   1.000
_cell.length_b   1.000
_cell.length_c   1.000
_cell.angle_alpha   90.00
_cell.angle_beta   90.00
_cell.angle_gamma   90.00
#
_symmetry.space_group_name_H-M   'P 1'
#
loop_
_entity.id
_entity.type
_entity.pdbx_description
1 polymer ?
#
loop_
_entity_poly.entity_id
_entity_poly.type
_entity_poly.pdbx_seq_one_letter_code
_entity_poly.pdbx_strand_id
1 'polypeptide(L)'
;MWDNMISKVKKTIYKHEKKVDCEESSFWGVVHKVLDDRWSKSNTHLHCLAHSLNPRCSTKEWQSRHPNLTPPQSDVEISRMTKICLKRLFPNDDTRREVNVELARFFGCLDDFADEDSLRDRWEMDPIKWWLVHGFATPHSKYFSEVTCVSSSSCCKRNWSTYAFIHSTRRN
;
A
#
# COMPACT_ATOMS: atom_id res chain seq x y z
N MET A 1 7.79 -2.84 -9.19
CA MET A 1 7.25 -1.48 -9.25
C MET A 1 8.36 -0.53 -8.90
N TRP A 2 8.90 -0.48 -7.67
CA TRP A 2 10.09 0.34 -7.35
C TRP A 2 11.37 -0.19 -7.97
N ASP A 3 11.80 -1.41 -7.63
CA ASP A 3 13.06 -1.99 -8.16
C ASP A 3 13.00 -2.13 -9.68
N ASN A 4 11.81 -2.46 -10.20
CA ASN A 4 11.55 -2.51 -11.64
C ASN A 4 11.61 -1.10 -12.28
N MET A 5 11.05 -0.07 -11.65
CA MET A 5 11.11 1.30 -12.14
C MET A 5 12.54 1.85 -12.06
N ILE A 6 13.25 1.67 -10.94
CA ILE A 6 14.68 1.98 -10.80
C ILE A 6 15.49 1.31 -11.90
N SER A 7 15.27 0.01 -12.14
CA SER A 7 15.96 -0.74 -13.19
C SER A 7 15.66 -0.16 -14.58
N LYS A 8 14.41 0.18 -14.88
CA LYS A 8 14.02 0.82 -16.14
C LYS A 8 14.65 2.21 -16.31
N VAL A 9 14.63 3.04 -15.26
CA VAL A 9 15.24 4.37 -15.27
C VAL A 9 16.75 4.26 -15.46
N LYS A 10 17.43 3.35 -14.74
CA LYS A 10 18.86 3.06 -14.91
C LYS A 10 19.17 2.68 -16.35
N LYS A 11 18.44 1.72 -16.93
CA LYS A 11 18.63 1.28 -18.33
C LYS A 11 18.48 2.42 -19.32
N THR A 12 17.46 3.27 -19.15
CA THR A 12 17.26 4.44 -20.02
C THR A 12 18.42 5.42 -19.92
N ILE A 13 18.89 5.71 -18.71
CA ILE A 13 20.02 6.61 -18.48
C ILE A 13 21.30 6.04 -19.11
N TYR A 14 21.61 4.77 -18.86
CA TYR A 14 22.83 4.14 -19.36
C TYR A 14 22.82 4.04 -20.89
N LYS A 15 21.67 3.78 -21.50
CA LYS A 15 21.49 3.85 -22.95
C LYS A 15 21.79 5.25 -23.50
N HIS A 16 21.34 6.31 -22.82
CA HIS A 16 21.62 7.69 -23.21
C HIS A 16 23.10 8.07 -23.02
N GLU A 17 23.73 7.62 -21.93
CA GLU A 17 25.15 7.86 -21.67
C GLU A 17 26.09 6.93 -22.48
N LYS A 18 25.54 5.96 -23.22
CA LYS A 18 26.28 4.89 -23.91
C LYS A 18 27.18 4.08 -22.97
N LYS A 19 26.69 3.84 -21.75
CA LYS A 19 27.40 3.10 -20.70
C LYS A 19 26.92 1.67 -20.57
N VAL A 20 27.83 0.80 -20.13
CA VAL A 20 27.54 -0.60 -19.79
C VAL A 20 27.08 -0.68 -18.32
N ASP A 21 26.24 -1.63 -17.93
CA ASP A 21 25.57 -1.68 -16.61
C ASP A 21 26.50 -1.65 -15.38
N CYS A 22 27.77 -2.02 -15.58
CA CYS A 22 28.84 -2.06 -14.59
C CYS A 22 29.71 -0.78 -14.55
N GLU A 23 29.52 0.15 -15.47
CA GLU A 23 30.24 1.43 -15.48
C GLU A 23 29.61 2.44 -14.52
N GLU A 24 30.43 3.26 -13.89
CA GLU A 24 29.95 4.27 -12.97
C GLU A 24 29.28 5.44 -13.71
N SER A 25 28.14 5.91 -13.19
CA SER A 25 27.45 7.08 -13.70
C SER A 25 27.15 8.05 -12.58
N SER A 26 27.82 9.21 -12.61
CA SER A 26 27.59 10.30 -11.67
C SER A 26 26.16 10.83 -11.76
N PHE A 27 25.60 10.91 -12.97
CA PHE A 27 24.21 11.28 -13.19
C PHE A 27 23.24 10.26 -12.59
N TRP A 28 23.47 8.95 -12.83
CA TRP A 28 22.70 7.91 -12.16
C TRP A 28 22.82 8.00 -10.64
N GLY A 29 24.00 8.26 -10.09
CA GLY A 29 24.20 8.42 -8.65
C GLY A 29 23.31 9.52 -8.06
N VAL A 30 23.24 10.67 -8.72
CA VAL A 30 22.36 11.79 -8.33
C VAL A 30 20.89 11.41 -8.47
N VAL A 31 20.48 10.85 -9.63
CA VAL A 31 19.09 10.44 -9.88
C VAL A 31 18.66 9.36 -8.89
N HIS A 32 19.49 8.36 -8.64
CA HIS A 32 19.23 7.28 -7.69
C HIS A 32 19.05 7.84 -6.28
N LYS A 33 19.89 8.77 -5.83
CA LYS A 33 19.74 9.43 -4.53
C LYS A 33 18.41 10.19 -4.42
N VAL A 34 18.03 10.96 -5.45
CA VAL A 34 16.74 11.68 -5.47
C VAL A 34 15.56 10.72 -5.45
N LEU A 35 15.65 9.62 -6.21
CA LEU A 35 14.64 8.57 -6.23
C LEU A 35 14.51 7.93 -4.84
N ASP A 36 15.62 7.53 -4.22
CA ASP A 36 15.64 6.90 -2.91
C ASP A 36 15.16 7.84 -1.78
N ASP A 37 15.59 9.11 -1.80
CA ASP A 37 15.11 10.16 -0.88
C ASP A 37 13.60 10.40 -1.03
N ARG A 38 13.10 10.37 -2.26
CA ARG A 38 11.66 10.56 -2.53
C ARG A 38 10.85 9.34 -2.14
N TRP A 39 11.40 8.14 -2.35
CA TRP A 39 10.73 6.88 -2.01
C TRP A 39 10.72 6.60 -0.51
N SER A 40 11.82 6.87 0.17
CA SER A 40 11.89 6.78 1.63
C SER A 40 10.85 7.68 2.30
N LYS A 41 10.57 8.84 1.70
CA LYS A 41 9.54 9.83 2.10
C LYS A 41 8.17 9.57 1.48
N SER A 42 8.00 8.61 0.58
CA SER A 42 6.71 8.37 -0.07
C SER A 42 5.78 7.61 0.87
N ASN A 43 4.49 7.93 0.79
CA ASN A 43 3.44 7.15 1.43
C ASN A 43 3.15 5.83 0.69
N THR A 44 4.00 5.40 -0.25
CA THR A 44 3.72 4.21 -1.07
C THR A 44 3.57 2.96 -0.21
N HIS A 45 4.41 2.78 0.82
CA HIS A 45 4.27 1.67 1.77
C HIS A 45 2.89 1.67 2.47
N LEU A 46 2.42 2.86 2.89
CA LEU A 46 1.13 3.03 3.53
C LEU A 46 -0.03 2.79 2.55
N HIS A 47 0.11 3.25 1.30
CA HIS A 47 -0.86 2.97 0.24
C HIS A 47 -0.93 1.48 -0.10
N CYS A 48 0.20 0.77 -0.14
CA CYS A 48 0.23 -0.68 -0.32
C CYS A 48 -0.48 -1.41 0.83
N LEU A 49 -0.24 -0.99 2.08
CA LEU A 49 -0.93 -1.55 3.24
C LEU A 49 -2.43 -1.25 3.17
N ALA A 50 -2.83 0.00 2.89
CA ALA A 50 -4.23 0.39 2.75
C ALA A 50 -4.95 -0.36 1.62
N HIS A 51 -4.26 -0.58 0.50
CA HIS A 51 -4.80 -1.39 -0.60
C HIS A 51 -4.97 -2.86 -0.19
N SER A 52 -4.00 -3.41 0.55
CA SER A 52 -4.08 -4.78 1.08
C SER A 52 -5.22 -4.94 2.07
N LEU A 53 -5.48 -3.94 2.90
CA LEU A 53 -6.54 -3.94 3.92
C LEU A 53 -7.95 -3.70 3.38
N ASN A 54 -8.09 -3.39 2.08
CA ASN A 54 -9.41 -3.19 1.48
C ASN A 54 -10.11 -4.54 1.24
N PRO A 55 -11.24 -4.84 1.91
CA PRO A 55 -11.93 -6.13 1.79
C PRO A 55 -12.38 -6.45 0.37
N ARG A 56 -12.59 -5.44 -0.48
CA ARG A 56 -12.97 -5.62 -1.89
C ARG A 56 -11.89 -6.34 -2.68
N CYS A 57 -10.62 -6.12 -2.37
CA CYS A 57 -9.51 -6.66 -3.14
C CYS A 57 -9.37 -8.19 -3.03
N SER A 58 -10.04 -8.82 -2.07
CA SER A 58 -10.10 -10.28 -1.93
C SER A 58 -11.31 -10.91 -2.63
N THR A 59 -12.25 -10.14 -3.19
CA THR A 59 -13.49 -10.70 -3.74
C THR A 59 -13.37 -11.10 -5.21
N LYS A 60 -14.26 -11.99 -5.66
CA LYS A 60 -14.30 -12.44 -7.07
C LYS A 60 -14.72 -11.31 -8.01
N GLU A 61 -15.57 -10.41 -7.54
CA GLU A 61 -16.03 -9.22 -8.28
C GLU A 61 -14.87 -8.26 -8.57
N TRP A 62 -13.92 -8.11 -7.64
CA TRP A 62 -12.72 -7.33 -7.91
C TRP A 62 -11.85 -7.98 -8.99
N GLN A 63 -11.66 -9.31 -8.90
CA GLN A 63 -10.88 -10.06 -9.88
C GLN A 63 -11.53 -10.00 -11.27
N SER A 64 -12.86 -10.07 -11.37
CA SER A 64 -13.56 -9.98 -12.66
C SER A 64 -13.45 -8.60 -13.30
N ARG A 65 -13.44 -7.51 -12.50
CA ARG A 65 -13.23 -6.15 -12.99
C ARG A 65 -11.76 -5.84 -13.32
N HIS A 66 -10.84 -6.59 -12.73
CA HIS A 66 -9.41 -6.38 -12.87
C HIS A 66 -8.66 -7.69 -13.20
N PRO A 67 -8.98 -8.36 -14.33
CA PRO A 67 -8.46 -9.69 -14.64
C PRO A 67 -6.94 -9.72 -14.85
N ASN A 68 -6.34 -8.57 -15.17
CA ASN A 68 -4.89 -8.42 -15.36
C ASN A 68 -4.14 -8.03 -14.07
N LEU A 69 -4.87 -7.77 -12.97
CA LEU A 69 -4.25 -7.37 -11.70
C LEU A 69 -4.17 -8.58 -10.76
N THR A 70 -3.03 -8.68 -10.09
CA THR A 70 -2.85 -9.66 -9.02
C THR A 70 -3.44 -9.06 -7.73
N PRO A 71 -4.24 -9.83 -6.97
CA PRO A 71 -4.70 -9.38 -5.66
C PRO A 71 -3.53 -8.97 -4.75
N PRO A 72 -3.67 -7.92 -3.93
CA PRO A 72 -2.60 -7.35 -3.10
C PRO A 72 -1.79 -8.36 -2.28
N GLN A 73 -2.49 -9.34 -1.69
CA GLN A 73 -1.96 -10.41 -0.87
C GLN A 73 -1.16 -11.46 -1.66
N SER A 74 -1.40 -11.57 -2.96
CA SER A 74 -0.69 -12.46 -3.88
C SER A 74 0.42 -11.74 -4.66
N ASP A 75 0.43 -10.41 -4.65
CA ASP A 75 1.47 -9.61 -5.25
C ASP A 75 2.68 -9.51 -4.30
N VAL A 76 3.81 -10.06 -4.74
CA VAL A 76 5.06 -10.15 -3.96
C VAL A 76 5.55 -8.78 -3.53
N GLU A 77 5.40 -7.77 -4.39
CA GLU A 77 5.91 -6.45 -4.11
C GLU A 77 4.99 -5.68 -3.17
N ILE A 78 3.68 -5.74 -3.39
CA ILE A 78 2.71 -5.13 -2.47
C ILE A 78 2.89 -5.75 -1.08
N SER A 79 3.03 -7.08 -1.00
CA SER A 79 3.30 -7.79 0.24
C SER A 79 4.62 -7.35 0.90
N ARG A 80 5.69 -7.12 0.13
CA ARG A 80 6.97 -6.60 0.65
C ARG A 80 6.82 -5.19 1.21
N MET A 81 6.12 -4.31 0.48
CA MET A 81 5.89 -2.93 0.91
C MET A 81 5.01 -2.86 2.16
N THR A 82 3.98 -3.71 2.23
CA THR A 82 3.13 -3.90 3.42
C THR A 82 3.97 -4.30 4.62
N LYS A 83 4.87 -5.29 4.48
CA LYS A 83 5.79 -5.70 5.56
C LYS A 83 6.72 -4.57 6.02
N ILE A 84 7.26 -3.77 5.10
CA ILE A 84 8.07 -2.59 5.45
C ILE A 84 7.24 -1.57 6.21
N CYS A 85 6.00 -1.32 5.79
CA CYS A 85 5.07 -0.42 6.47
C CYS A 85 4.80 -0.90 7.91
N LEU A 86 4.45 -2.17 8.10
CA LEU A 86 4.17 -2.74 9.42
C LEU A 86 5.36 -2.66 10.37
N LYS A 87 6.60 -2.84 9.88
CA LYS A 87 7.81 -2.65 10.70
C LYS A 87 7.96 -1.21 11.21
N ARG A 88 7.56 -0.21 10.41
CA ARG A 88 7.61 1.20 10.80
C ARG A 88 6.50 1.56 11.78
N LEU A 89 5.31 0.99 11.57
CA LEU A 89 4.11 1.26 12.37
C LEU A 89 4.11 0.54 13.73
N PHE A 90 4.67 -0.66 13.77
CA PHE A 90 4.79 -1.50 14.96
C PHE A 90 6.28 -1.86 15.18
N PRO A 91 7.07 -0.95 15.79
CA PRO A 91 8.49 -1.20 16.05
C PRO A 91 8.72 -2.35 17.03
N ASN A 92 7.80 -2.56 17.98
CA ASN A 92 7.84 -3.69 18.90
C ASN A 92 7.53 -5.00 18.17
N ASP A 93 8.38 -6.01 18.38
CA ASP A 93 8.33 -7.28 17.67
C ASP A 93 7.14 -8.16 18.08
N ASP A 94 6.75 -8.13 19.34
CA ASP A 94 5.64 -8.92 19.88
C ASP A 94 4.30 -8.37 19.36
N THR A 95 4.07 -7.06 19.49
CA THR A 95 2.90 -6.38 18.91
C THR A 95 2.82 -6.62 17.40
N ARG A 96 3.96 -6.52 16.69
CA ARG A 96 3.98 -6.78 15.25
C ARG A 96 3.65 -8.24 14.92
N ARG A 97 4.00 -9.20 15.78
CA ARG A 97 3.63 -10.61 15.60
C ARG A 97 2.13 -10.80 15.74
N GLU A 98 1.50 -10.19 16.75
CA GLU A 98 0.05 -10.20 16.95
C GLU A 98 -0.69 -9.61 15.75
N VAL A 99 -0.26 -8.43 15.28
CA VAL A 99 -0.82 -7.78 14.08
C VAL A 99 -0.68 -8.68 12.85
N ASN A 100 0.45 -9.38 12.67
CA ASN A 100 0.60 -10.31 11.55
C ASN A 100 -0.36 -11.51 11.62
N VAL A 101 -0.68 -12.01 12.83
CA VAL A 101 -1.67 -13.08 13.02
C VAL A 101 -3.06 -12.58 12.65
N GLU A 102 -3.43 -11.37 13.09
CA GLU A 102 -4.70 -10.73 12.72
C GLU A 102 -4.84 -10.53 11.21
N LEU A 103 -3.78 -10.04 10.55
CA LEU A 103 -3.75 -9.89 9.10
C LEU A 103 -3.86 -11.24 8.39
N ALA A 104 -3.23 -12.29 8.91
CA ALA A 104 -3.32 -13.63 8.34
C ALA A 104 -4.76 -14.17 8.41
N ARG A 105 -5.49 -13.93 9.50
CA ARG A 105 -6.93 -14.27 9.59
C ARG A 105 -7.75 -13.53 8.56
N PHE A 106 -7.54 -12.22 8.42
CA PHE A 106 -8.25 -11.39 7.45
C PHE A 106 -8.00 -11.82 6.00
N PHE A 107 -6.72 -12.01 5.62
CA PHE A 107 -6.33 -12.42 4.28
C PHE A 107 -6.72 -13.87 3.96
N GLY A 108 -6.69 -14.74 4.97
CA GLY A 108 -7.07 -16.14 4.83
C GLY A 108 -8.57 -16.40 4.92
N CYS A 109 -9.40 -15.38 5.16
CA CYS A 109 -10.82 -15.53 5.47
C CYS A 109 -11.04 -16.60 6.56
N LEU A 110 -10.37 -16.43 7.71
CA LEU A 110 -10.44 -17.34 8.84
C LEU A 110 -11.29 -16.74 9.97
N ASP A 111 -11.76 -17.59 10.88
CA ASP A 111 -12.54 -17.20 12.06
C ASP A 111 -13.75 -16.33 11.66
N ASP A 112 -14.01 -15.21 12.35
CA ASP A 112 -15.13 -14.31 12.07
C ASP A 112 -15.09 -13.67 10.66
N PHE A 113 -13.94 -13.71 9.98
CA PHE A 113 -13.83 -13.25 8.59
C PHE A 113 -14.29 -14.28 7.55
N ALA A 114 -14.57 -15.51 7.99
CA ALA A 114 -15.15 -16.58 7.17
C ALA A 114 -16.69 -16.58 7.19
N ASP A 115 -17.30 -15.77 8.05
CA ASP A 115 -18.75 -15.65 8.17
C ASP A 115 -19.41 -15.23 6.85
N GLU A 116 -20.62 -15.74 6.60
CA GLU A 116 -21.31 -15.53 5.32
C GLU A 116 -21.68 -14.06 5.10
N ASP A 117 -22.17 -13.36 6.12
CA ASP A 117 -22.49 -11.94 6.03
C ASP A 117 -21.20 -11.11 5.86
N SER A 118 -20.14 -11.48 6.59
CA SER A 118 -18.80 -10.88 6.44
C SER A 118 -18.28 -10.98 5.00
N LEU A 119 -18.35 -12.16 4.38
CA LEU A 119 -17.91 -12.38 3.00
C LEU A 119 -18.76 -11.63 1.98
N ARG A 120 -20.10 -11.64 2.13
CA ARG A 120 -21.02 -10.91 1.25
C ARG A 120 -20.77 -9.40 1.30
N ASP A 121 -20.57 -8.88 2.51
CA ASP A 121 -20.42 -7.45 2.73
C ASP A 121 -19.07 -6.90 2.25
N ARG A 122 -18.06 -7.74 1.99
CA ARG A 122 -16.74 -7.30 1.51
C ARG A 122 -16.85 -6.44 0.24
N TRP A 123 -17.79 -6.77 -0.64
CA TRP A 123 -18.02 -6.06 -1.89
C TRP A 123 -19.03 -4.92 -1.75
N GLU A 124 -20.16 -5.20 -1.12
CA GLU A 124 -21.31 -4.30 -1.02
C GLU A 124 -21.07 -3.12 -0.06
N MET A 125 -20.34 -3.37 1.02
CA MET A 125 -20.14 -2.37 2.07
C MET A 125 -18.96 -1.43 1.76
N ASP A 126 -19.00 -0.22 2.32
CA ASP A 126 -17.83 0.65 2.37
C ASP A 126 -16.72 -0.03 3.23
N PRO A 127 -15.46 -0.07 2.76
CA PRO A 127 -14.38 -0.76 3.47
C PRO A 127 -14.19 -0.34 4.93
N ILE A 128 -14.38 0.96 5.25
CA ILE A 128 -14.23 1.47 6.63
C ILE A 128 -15.36 0.89 7.50
N LYS A 129 -16.59 0.90 6.98
CA LYS A 129 -17.76 0.33 7.68
C LYS A 129 -17.63 -1.18 7.84
N TRP A 130 -17.09 -1.88 6.85
CA TRP A 130 -16.86 -3.31 6.92
C TRP A 130 -15.93 -3.67 8.09
N TRP A 131 -14.81 -2.94 8.25
CA TRP A 131 -13.91 -3.13 9.39
C TRP A 131 -14.56 -2.86 10.74
N LEU A 132 -15.51 -1.92 10.81
CA LEU A 132 -16.23 -1.61 12.05
C LEU A 132 -17.26 -2.69 12.43
N VAL A 133 -17.90 -3.32 11.45
CA VAL A 133 -18.92 -4.35 11.67
C VAL A 133 -18.29 -5.72 11.87
N HIS A 134 -17.38 -6.12 10.98
CA HIS A 134 -16.84 -7.48 10.89
C HIS A 134 -15.45 -7.62 11.52
N GLY A 135 -14.80 -6.52 11.87
CA GLY A 135 -13.48 -6.52 12.52
C GLY A 135 -13.52 -6.57 14.05
N PHE A 136 -14.68 -6.77 14.68
CA PHE A 136 -14.86 -6.64 16.13
C PHE A 136 -13.95 -7.56 16.96
N ALA A 137 -13.67 -8.78 16.47
CA ALA A 137 -12.79 -9.74 17.14
C ALA A 137 -11.30 -9.51 16.85
N THR A 138 -10.96 -8.47 16.10
CA THR A 138 -9.60 -8.09 15.74
C THR A 138 -9.19 -6.86 16.54
N PRO A 139 -8.28 -6.99 17.53
CA PRO A 139 -7.86 -5.89 18.40
C PRO A 139 -7.42 -4.62 17.64
N HIS A 140 -6.75 -4.78 16.50
CA HIS A 140 -6.27 -3.65 15.70
C HIS A 140 -7.23 -3.26 14.55
N SER A 141 -8.49 -3.70 14.56
CA SER A 141 -9.46 -3.39 13.48
C SER A 141 -9.72 -1.89 13.29
N LYS A 142 -9.75 -1.10 14.36
CA LYS A 142 -9.85 0.36 14.27
C LYS A 142 -8.68 0.94 13.48
N TYR A 143 -7.48 0.46 13.74
CA TYR A 143 -6.27 0.88 13.02
C TYR A 143 -6.36 0.49 11.54
N PHE A 144 -6.80 -0.73 11.24
CA PHE A 144 -7.00 -1.18 9.86
C PHE A 144 -8.05 -0.36 9.12
N SER A 145 -9.12 0.06 9.81
CA SER A 145 -10.15 0.97 9.27
C SER A 145 -9.56 2.34 8.91
N GLU A 146 -8.76 2.92 9.80
CA GLU A 146 -8.09 4.21 9.58
C GLU A 146 -7.10 4.16 8.40
N VAL A 147 -6.27 3.11 8.33
CA VAL A 147 -5.34 2.91 7.22
C VAL A 147 -6.10 2.68 5.91
N THR A 148 -7.18 1.89 5.92
CA THR A 148 -8.03 1.69 4.74
C THR A 148 -8.57 3.03 4.21
N CYS A 149 -8.88 4.01 5.06
CA CYS A 149 -9.29 5.33 4.58
C CYS A 149 -8.23 5.97 3.69
N VAL A 150 -6.93 5.79 3.94
CA VAL A 150 -5.85 6.37 3.13
C VAL A 150 -5.93 5.97 1.65
N SER A 151 -6.55 4.83 1.34
CA SER A 151 -6.80 4.36 -0.03
C SER A 151 -8.12 4.87 -0.64
N SER A 152 -9.04 5.43 0.16
CA SER A 152 -10.32 5.94 -0.32
C SER A 152 -10.15 7.28 -1.04
N SER A 153 -10.92 7.50 -2.11
CA SER A 153 -10.79 8.71 -2.93
C SER A 153 -11.05 10.02 -2.16
N SER A 154 -11.83 9.97 -1.07
CA SER A 154 -12.13 11.13 -0.22
C SER A 154 -10.96 11.52 0.70
N CYS A 155 -10.25 10.55 1.25
CA CYS A 155 -9.02 10.75 2.04
C CYS A 155 -7.86 11.21 1.14
N CYS A 156 -7.75 10.68 -0.10
CA CYS A 156 -6.86 11.22 -1.12
C CYS A 156 -7.19 12.68 -1.44
N LYS A 157 -8.46 13.02 -1.69
CA LYS A 157 -8.90 14.41 -1.95
C LYS A 157 -8.54 15.37 -0.80
N ARG A 158 -8.63 14.94 0.47
CA ARG A 158 -8.20 15.76 1.63
C ARG A 158 -6.69 15.97 1.68
N ASN A 159 -5.90 14.93 1.48
CA ASN A 159 -4.44 15.07 1.40
C ASN A 159 -4.03 16.00 0.25
N TRP A 160 -4.66 15.88 -0.91
CA TRP A 160 -4.43 16.78 -2.04
C TRP A 160 -4.97 18.19 -1.82
N SER A 161 -6.08 18.39 -1.10
CA SER A 161 -6.59 19.74 -0.78
C SER A 161 -5.69 20.48 0.21
N THR A 162 -5.11 19.77 1.18
CA THR A 162 -4.11 20.36 2.08
C THR A 162 -2.83 20.75 1.32
N TYR A 163 -2.42 19.92 0.35
CA TYR A 163 -1.30 20.25 -0.54
C TYR A 163 -1.62 21.39 -1.52
N ALA A 164 -2.87 21.50 -1.98
CA ALA A 164 -3.32 22.60 -2.82
C ALA A 164 -3.18 23.95 -2.10
N PHE A 165 -3.36 24.01 -0.78
CA PHE A 165 -3.15 25.21 0.03
C PHE A 165 -1.68 25.65 0.11
N ILE A 166 -0.76 24.68 0.08
CA ILE A 166 0.70 24.92 0.05
C ILE A 166 1.15 25.45 -1.33
N HIS A 167 0.45 25.07 -2.40
CA HIS A 167 0.74 25.55 -3.76
C HIS A 167 -0.03 26.83 -4.15
N SER A 168 -1.14 27.16 -3.47
CA SER A 168 -1.95 28.34 -3.76
C SER A 168 -1.57 29.59 -2.97
N THR A 169 -0.68 29.47 -1.99
CA THR A 169 -0.08 30.64 -1.33
C THR A 169 0.91 31.29 -2.29
N ARG A 170 0.39 32.19 -3.12
CA ARG A 170 1.17 33.15 -3.90
C ARG A 170 2.04 33.92 -2.90
N ARG A 171 3.36 33.70 -2.94
CA ARG A 171 4.34 34.55 -2.23
C ARG A 171 4.14 35.98 -2.75
N ASN A 172 3.58 36.85 -1.92
CA ASN A 172 3.66 38.30 -2.09
C ASN A 172 5.00 38.77 -1.55
#